data_AF-A0A955PI67-F1
#
_entry.id   AF-A0A955PI67-F1
#
_cell.length_a   1.000
_cell.length_b   1.000
_cell.length_c   1.000
_cell.angle_alpha   90.00
_cell.angle_beta   90.00
_cell.angle_gamma   90.00
#
_symmetry.space_group_name_H-M   'P 1'
#
loop_
_entity.id
_entity.type
_entity.pdbx_description
1 polymer ?
#
loop_
_entity_poly.entity_id
_entity_poly.type
_entity_poly.pdbx_seq_one_letter_code
_entity_poly.pdbx_strand_id
1 'polypeptide(L)'
;VHFTSLFRDILANAKDLDTAVGMIKDAPRIKKYHYVFGSGDEKKAVKMKAHAPNLEIWGANDPTDELAPKTITDGVYHCEGRDPLAWKHIPENSPYNPETMVDLSRTVATKGGNLLNVVYDATAREVWVAYAEKDENAYLRPYVHIKMSDYIPYQPKENSVKLTKATN
;
A
#
# COMPACT_ATOMS: atom_id res chain seq x y z
N VAL A 1 3.74 7.84 17.85
CA VAL A 1 4.79 7.23 17.00
C VAL A 1 4.72 7.86 15.61
N HIS A 2 5.84 8.13 14.94
CA HIS A 2 5.81 8.64 13.56
C HIS A 2 5.31 7.54 12.60
N PHE A 3 4.52 7.87 11.58
CA PHE A 3 3.86 6.87 10.72
C PHE A 3 4.86 5.93 10.02
N THR A 4 6.03 6.44 9.63
CA THR A 4 7.08 5.61 8.99
C THR A 4 7.63 4.54 9.93
N SER A 5 7.81 4.85 11.22
CA SER A 5 8.26 3.89 12.22
C SER A 5 7.19 2.84 12.49
N LEU A 6 5.92 3.24 12.58
CA LEU A 6 4.78 2.32 12.73
C LEU A 6 4.66 1.40 11.52
N PHE A 7 4.76 1.93 10.30
CA PHE A 7 4.65 1.15 9.07
C PHE A 7 5.76 0.09 8.97
N ARG A 8 7.00 0.47 9.28
CA ARG A 8 8.12 -0.48 9.36
C ARG A 8 7.86 -1.59 10.39
N ASP A 9 7.36 -1.23 11.56
CA ASP A 9 7.09 -2.18 12.65
C ASP A 9 6.01 -3.19 12.24
N ILE A 10 4.93 -2.71 11.62
CA ILE A 10 3.87 -3.56 11.06
C ILE A 10 4.44 -4.52 10.02
N LEU A 11 5.17 -4.02 9.01
CA LEU A 11 5.73 -4.87 7.95
C LEU A 11 6.74 -5.91 8.47
N ALA A 12 7.44 -5.63 9.57
CA ALA A 12 8.41 -6.55 10.15
C ALA A 12 7.77 -7.60 11.06
N ASN A 13 6.72 -7.21 11.81
CA ASN A 13 6.26 -7.99 12.97
C ASN A 13 4.84 -8.53 12.83
N ALA A 14 3.95 -7.90 12.05
CA ALA A 14 2.61 -8.43 11.82
C ALA A 14 2.67 -9.73 11.00
N LYS A 15 1.84 -10.71 11.39
CA LYS A 15 1.76 -12.03 10.73
C LYS A 15 0.49 -12.20 9.92
N ASP A 16 -0.49 -11.34 10.16
CA ASP A 16 -1.81 -11.33 9.56
C ASP A 16 -2.35 -9.90 9.61
N LEU A 17 -3.48 -9.69 8.92
CA LEU A 17 -4.12 -8.40 8.81
C LEU A 17 -4.67 -7.92 10.17
N ASP A 18 -5.17 -8.83 11.01
CA ASP A 18 -5.71 -8.51 12.33
C ASP A 18 -4.63 -7.97 13.27
N THR A 19 -3.43 -8.56 13.27
CA THR A 19 -2.27 -8.07 14.03
C THR A 19 -1.86 -6.69 13.53
N ALA A 20 -1.81 -6.47 12.21
CA ALA A 20 -1.49 -5.15 11.65
C ALA A 20 -2.51 -4.08 12.09
N VAL A 21 -3.81 -4.42 12.08
CA VAL A 21 -4.88 -3.55 12.58
C VAL A 21 -4.75 -3.28 14.08
N GLY A 22 -4.43 -4.30 14.88
CA GLY A 22 -4.17 -4.17 16.32
C GLY A 22 -3.05 -3.17 16.62
N MET A 23 -1.93 -3.27 15.91
CA MET A 23 -0.80 -2.34 16.06
C MET A 23 -1.19 -0.88 15.77
N ILE A 24 -2.09 -0.64 14.81
CA ILE A 24 -2.60 0.71 14.50
C ILE A 24 -3.58 1.22 15.57
N LYS A 25 -4.42 0.33 16.11
CA LYS A 25 -5.35 0.65 17.22
C LYS A 25 -4.59 1.11 18.46
N ASP A 26 -3.49 0.44 18.78
CA ASP A 26 -2.69 0.72 19.98
C ASP A 26 -1.75 1.93 19.81
N ALA A 27 -1.44 2.31 18.56
CA ALA A 27 -0.55 3.43 18.28
C ALA A 27 -1.17 4.79 18.68
N PRO A 28 -0.43 5.67 19.39
CA PRO A 28 -0.88 7.03 19.65
C PRO A 28 -1.11 7.82 18.36
N ARG A 29 -2.31 8.39 18.21
CA ARG A 29 -2.75 9.15 17.03
C ARG A 29 -2.51 10.64 17.25
N ILE A 30 -1.68 11.23 16.40
CA ILE A 30 -1.30 12.66 16.47
C ILE A 30 -1.78 13.44 15.23
N LYS A 31 -1.98 12.75 14.10
CA LYS A 31 -2.42 13.34 12.82
C LYS A 31 -3.44 12.41 12.15
N LYS A 32 -4.28 12.98 11.29
CA LYS A 32 -5.18 12.22 10.42
C LYS A 32 -4.40 11.53 9.30
N TYR A 33 -4.55 10.20 9.20
CA TYR A 33 -3.99 9.37 8.14
C TYR A 33 -5.05 8.44 7.57
N HIS A 34 -4.93 8.14 6.27
CA HIS A 34 -5.62 7.01 5.64
C HIS A 34 -4.61 5.89 5.44
N TYR A 35 -4.87 4.73 6.04
CA TYR A 35 -4.07 3.54 5.84
C TYR A 35 -4.84 2.54 4.99
N VAL A 36 -4.13 1.86 4.09
CA VAL A 36 -4.67 0.73 3.33
C VAL A 36 -3.68 -0.41 3.47
N PHE A 37 -4.14 -1.55 3.95
CA PHE A 37 -3.34 -2.76 4.12
C PHE A 37 -4.03 -3.94 3.48
N GLY A 38 -3.25 -4.79 2.80
CA GLY A 38 -3.70 -6.04 2.22
C GLY A 38 -2.82 -7.20 2.68
N SER A 39 -3.43 -8.37 2.84
CA SER A 39 -2.79 -9.64 3.17
C SER A 39 -2.93 -10.59 1.98
N GLY A 40 -1.81 -10.98 1.38
CA GLY A 40 -1.79 -11.91 0.24
C GLY A 40 -2.21 -13.33 0.63
N ASP A 41 -1.82 -13.77 1.83
CA ASP A 41 -2.15 -15.10 2.35
C ASP A 41 -3.65 -15.21 2.68
N GLU A 42 -4.23 -14.19 3.32
CA GLU A 42 -5.66 -14.17 3.68
C GLU A 42 -6.56 -13.72 2.53
N LYS A 43 -5.99 -13.11 1.48
CA LYS A 43 -6.71 -12.45 0.37
C LYS A 43 -7.74 -11.44 0.86
N LYS A 44 -7.35 -10.65 1.86
CA LYS A 44 -8.19 -9.62 2.49
C LYS A 44 -7.45 -8.30 2.53
N ALA A 45 -8.20 -7.21 2.58
CA ALA A 45 -7.68 -5.88 2.78
C ALA A 45 -8.59 -5.07 3.71
N VAL A 46 -8.00 -4.04 4.31
CA VAL A 46 -8.72 -3.03 5.11
C VAL A 46 -8.25 -1.63 4.74
N LYS A 47 -9.18 -0.68 4.79
CA LYS A 47 -8.90 0.76 4.78
C LYS A 47 -9.24 1.33 6.14
N MET A 48 -8.44 2.28 6.61
CA MET A 48 -8.61 2.89 7.92
C MET A 48 -8.46 4.41 7.84
N LYS A 49 -9.40 5.14 8.45
CA LYS A 49 -9.29 6.58 8.70
C LYS A 49 -8.92 6.79 10.17
N ALA A 50 -7.62 6.91 10.42
CA ALA A 50 -7.06 7.07 11.76
C ALA A 50 -6.87 8.56 12.09
N HIS A 51 -7.53 9.06 13.12
CA HIS A 51 -7.38 10.45 13.62
C HIS A 51 -7.58 10.51 15.14
N ALA A 52 -7.20 11.59 15.81
CA ALA A 52 -7.44 11.70 17.25
C ALA A 52 -8.88 12.18 17.50
N PRO A 53 -9.70 11.51 18.34
CA PRO A 53 -9.45 10.23 19.03
C PRO A 53 -9.87 8.97 18.22
N ASN A 54 -10.56 9.17 17.10
CA ASN A 54 -11.32 8.13 16.40
C ASN A 54 -10.51 7.27 15.41
N LEU A 55 -10.93 6.02 15.25
CA LEU A 55 -10.45 5.12 14.22
C LEU A 55 -11.65 4.46 13.54
N GLU A 56 -11.82 4.72 12.26
CA GLU A 56 -12.79 4.03 11.41
C GLU A 56 -12.06 3.01 10.56
N ILE A 57 -12.64 1.83 10.40
CA ILE A 57 -12.05 0.68 9.71
C ILE A 57 -13.12 0.13 8.77
N TRP A 58 -12.78 0.01 7.50
CA TRP A 58 -13.66 -0.51 6.45
C TRP A 58 -12.99 -1.70 5.77
N GLY A 59 -13.78 -2.76 5.58
CA GLY A 59 -13.38 -3.93 4.81
C GLY A 59 -13.73 -3.79 3.34
N ALA A 60 -13.56 -4.88 2.60
CA ALA A 60 -14.10 -4.98 1.24
C ALA A 60 -15.63 -4.82 1.26
N ASN A 61 -16.19 -4.19 0.23
CA ASN A 61 -17.64 -3.98 0.07
C ASN A 61 -18.35 -3.25 1.22
N ASP A 62 -17.65 -2.52 2.09
CA ASP A 62 -18.29 -1.84 3.22
C ASP A 62 -19.10 -0.62 2.75
N PRO A 63 -20.45 -0.62 2.88
CA PRO A 63 -21.27 0.49 2.42
C PRO A 63 -21.15 1.74 3.32
N THR A 64 -20.50 1.63 4.48
CA THR A 64 -20.23 2.75 5.39
C THR A 64 -18.93 3.48 5.08
N ASP A 65 -18.21 3.03 4.05
CA ASP A 65 -16.96 3.64 3.60
C ASP A 65 -17.20 4.98 2.89
N GLU A 66 -17.17 6.06 3.68
CA GLU A 66 -17.36 7.43 3.17
C GLU A 66 -16.30 7.87 2.14
N LEU A 67 -15.14 7.21 2.11
CA LEU A 67 -14.02 7.56 1.23
C LEU A 67 -14.06 6.78 -0.09
N ALA A 68 -14.95 5.80 -0.23
CA ALA A 68 -15.17 5.03 -1.44
C ALA A 68 -16.66 4.64 -1.56
N PRO A 69 -17.55 5.58 -1.90
CA PRO A 69 -19.00 5.33 -1.97
C PRO A 69 -19.39 4.33 -3.07
N LYS A 70 -18.49 4.08 -4.04
CA LYS A 70 -18.59 2.98 -4.98
C LYS A 70 -17.74 1.83 -4.46
N THR A 71 -18.36 0.68 -4.21
CA THR A 71 -17.68 -0.51 -3.71
C THR A 71 -17.11 -1.35 -4.86
N ILE A 72 -16.05 -2.10 -4.57
CA ILE A 72 -15.50 -3.14 -5.45
C ILE A 72 -15.75 -4.48 -4.75
N THR A 73 -16.34 -5.43 -5.47
CA THR A 73 -16.52 -6.79 -4.94
C THR A 73 -15.17 -7.39 -4.52
N ASP A 74 -15.09 -7.80 -3.25
CA ASP A 74 -13.89 -8.38 -2.62
C ASP A 74 -12.65 -7.47 -2.66
N GLY A 75 -12.86 -6.16 -2.88
CA GLY A 75 -11.80 -5.17 -2.98
C GLY A 75 -11.97 -4.02 -1.99
N VAL A 76 -10.83 -3.47 -1.56
CA VAL A 76 -10.75 -2.19 -0.86
C VAL A 76 -10.17 -1.16 -1.82
N TYR A 77 -10.78 0.02 -1.88
CA TYR A 77 -10.41 1.06 -2.83
C TYR A 77 -10.11 2.39 -2.12
N HIS A 78 -9.05 3.06 -2.57
CA HIS A 78 -8.73 4.43 -2.18
C HIS A 78 -7.97 5.13 -3.30
N CYS A 79 -8.49 6.26 -3.77
CA CYS A 79 -7.80 7.10 -4.74
C CYS A 79 -8.02 8.56 -4.33
N GLU A 80 -6.97 9.24 -3.90
CA GLU A 80 -7.10 10.61 -3.40
C GLU A 80 -7.38 11.59 -4.56
N GLY A 81 -8.65 11.79 -4.90
CA GLY A 81 -9.14 12.84 -5.81
C GLY A 81 -9.04 12.53 -7.32
N ARG A 82 -8.73 11.28 -7.69
CA ARG A 82 -8.60 10.84 -9.11
C ARG A 82 -9.56 9.70 -9.47
N ASP A 83 -10.60 9.55 -8.68
CA ASP A 83 -11.63 8.52 -8.84
C ASP A 83 -12.21 8.42 -10.25
N PRO A 84 -12.57 9.52 -10.94
CA PRO A 84 -13.13 9.40 -12.28
C PRO A 84 -12.19 8.76 -13.31
N LEU A 85 -10.87 8.81 -13.08
CA LEU A 85 -9.88 8.14 -13.93
C LEU A 85 -9.77 6.66 -13.58
N ALA A 86 -9.72 6.34 -12.28
CA ALA A 86 -9.67 4.98 -11.78
C ALA A 86 -10.91 4.18 -12.21
N TRP A 87 -12.12 4.72 -12.00
CA TRP A 87 -13.38 4.04 -12.34
C TRP A 87 -13.58 3.80 -13.83
N LYS A 88 -12.85 4.49 -14.71
CA LYS A 88 -12.83 4.17 -16.15
C LYS A 88 -11.96 2.96 -16.48
N HIS A 89 -11.02 2.63 -15.61
CA HIS A 89 -10.00 1.57 -15.76
C HIS A 89 -10.21 0.38 -14.84
N ILE A 90 -11.22 0.44 -13.96
CA ILE A 90 -11.66 -0.66 -13.10
C ILE A 90 -12.93 -1.19 -13.77
N PRO A 91 -12.86 -2.10 -14.75
CA PRO A 91 -14.06 -2.69 -15.32
C PRO A 91 -14.70 -3.58 -14.27
N GLU A 92 -16.02 -3.66 -14.29
CA GLU A 92 -16.71 -4.75 -13.60
C GLU A 92 -16.17 -6.09 -14.14
N ASN A 93 -15.62 -6.93 -13.25
CA ASN A 93 -15.20 -8.31 -13.53
C ASN A 93 -13.96 -8.53 -14.41
N SER A 94 -13.08 -7.53 -14.59
CA SER A 94 -11.80 -7.79 -15.26
C SER A 94 -10.81 -8.46 -14.30
N PRO A 95 -10.08 -9.52 -14.72
CA PRO A 95 -9.03 -10.07 -13.89
C PRO A 95 -7.93 -9.03 -13.68
N TYR A 96 -7.67 -8.67 -12.42
CA TYR A 96 -6.52 -7.85 -12.07
C TYR A 96 -5.27 -8.72 -12.15
N ASN A 97 -4.46 -8.47 -13.18
CA ASN A 97 -3.13 -9.03 -13.35
C ASN A 97 -2.09 -7.89 -13.27
N PRO A 98 -0.78 -8.20 -13.21
CA PRO A 98 0.23 -7.16 -13.09
C PRO A 98 0.18 -6.10 -14.20
N GLU A 99 -0.09 -6.50 -15.44
CA GLU A 99 -0.15 -5.57 -16.58
C GLU A 99 -1.28 -4.56 -16.44
N THR A 100 -2.50 -5.03 -16.16
CA THR A 100 -3.68 -4.18 -15.96
C THR A 100 -3.53 -3.28 -14.74
N MET A 101 -2.89 -3.78 -13.67
CA MET A 101 -2.62 -2.98 -12.48
C MET A 101 -1.54 -1.92 -12.70
N VAL A 102 -0.52 -2.23 -13.52
CA VAL A 102 0.47 -1.23 -13.95
C VAL A 102 -0.23 -0.14 -14.76
N ASP A 103 -1.07 -0.49 -15.72
CA ASP A 103 -1.79 0.50 -16.53
C ASP A 103 -2.74 1.37 -15.69
N LEU A 104 -3.48 0.77 -14.75
CA LEU A 104 -4.29 1.52 -13.78
C LEU A 104 -3.42 2.47 -12.94
N SER A 105 -2.28 2.00 -12.43
CA SER A 105 -1.35 2.81 -11.62
C SER A 105 -0.78 4.00 -12.41
N ARG A 106 -0.59 3.85 -13.73
CA ARG A 106 -0.16 4.95 -14.60
C ARG A 106 -1.25 5.98 -14.77
N THR A 107 -2.48 5.53 -15.00
CA THR A 107 -3.65 6.38 -15.19
C THR A 107 -3.92 7.29 -14.01
N VAL A 108 -3.76 6.79 -12.78
CA VAL A 108 -4.08 7.54 -11.54
C VAL A 108 -2.88 8.30 -10.96
N ALA A 109 -1.71 8.25 -11.62
CA ALA A 109 -0.51 8.93 -11.15
C ALA A 109 -0.65 10.46 -11.16
N THR A 110 0.01 11.12 -10.20
CA THR A 110 0.09 12.59 -10.17
C THR A 110 0.96 13.10 -11.31
N LYS A 111 0.39 13.85 -12.25
CA LYS A 111 1.15 14.47 -13.34
C LYS A 111 2.09 15.56 -12.80
N GLY A 112 3.36 15.51 -13.19
CA GLY A 112 4.36 16.52 -12.81
C GLY A 112 4.91 16.39 -11.39
N GLY A 113 4.60 15.32 -10.66
CA GLY A 113 5.11 15.11 -9.29
C GLY A 113 5.16 13.65 -8.83
N ASN A 114 5.08 12.69 -9.75
CA ASN A 114 5.10 11.28 -9.41
C ASN A 114 6.53 10.74 -9.42
N LEU A 115 7.15 10.72 -8.24
CA LEU A 115 8.55 10.29 -8.04
C LEU A 115 8.74 8.77 -8.00
N LEU A 116 7.71 8.04 -7.61
CA LEU A 116 7.69 6.59 -7.44
C LEU A 116 6.31 6.08 -7.85
N ASN A 117 6.26 5.03 -8.65
CA ASN A 117 5.03 4.31 -8.95
C ASN A 117 5.26 2.82 -8.74
N VAL A 118 4.31 2.15 -8.08
CA VAL A 118 4.50 0.77 -7.60
C VAL A 118 3.21 -0.01 -7.67
N VAL A 119 3.30 -1.25 -8.14
CA VAL A 119 2.26 -2.28 -8.07
C VAL A 119 2.82 -3.46 -7.30
N TYR A 120 2.07 -3.95 -6.31
CA TYR A 120 2.43 -5.11 -5.50
C TYR A 120 1.46 -6.26 -5.77
N ASP A 121 2.01 -7.46 -5.96
CA ASP A 121 1.28 -8.72 -5.75
C ASP A 121 1.75 -9.32 -4.42
N ALA A 122 0.93 -9.15 -3.39
CA ALA A 122 1.24 -9.67 -2.05
C ALA A 122 1.12 -11.21 -1.97
N THR A 123 0.38 -11.85 -2.87
CA THR A 123 0.20 -13.31 -2.92
C THR A 123 1.45 -13.97 -3.47
N ALA A 124 1.95 -13.46 -4.61
CA ALA A 124 3.16 -13.95 -5.25
C ALA A 124 4.44 -13.39 -4.62
N ARG A 125 4.32 -12.36 -3.77
CA ARG A 125 5.44 -11.57 -3.24
C ARG A 125 6.29 -10.98 -4.37
N GLU A 126 5.61 -10.32 -5.30
CA GLU A 126 6.22 -9.65 -6.44
C GLU A 126 5.88 -8.15 -6.44
N VAL A 127 6.75 -7.35 -7.05
CA VAL A 127 6.55 -5.91 -7.20
C VAL A 127 7.01 -5.44 -8.56
N TRP A 128 6.25 -4.51 -9.14
CA TRP A 128 6.63 -3.77 -10.34
C TRP A 128 6.81 -2.30 -9.92
N VAL A 129 8.01 -1.76 -10.12
CA VAL A 129 8.38 -0.43 -9.62
C VAL A 129 9.01 0.43 -10.71
N ALA A 130 8.65 1.70 -10.73
CA ALA A 130 9.32 2.74 -11.50
C ALA A 130 9.66 3.93 -10.60
N TYR A 131 10.85 4.51 -10.80
CA TYR A 131 11.28 5.76 -10.16
C TYR A 131 11.35 6.87 -11.20
N ALA A 132 11.06 8.11 -10.83
CA ALA A 132 11.31 9.24 -11.72
C ALA A 132 12.82 9.38 -12.00
N GLU A 133 13.16 9.86 -13.19
CA GLU A 133 14.53 10.17 -13.56
C GLU A 133 14.58 11.49 -14.31
N LYS A 134 15.39 12.43 -13.81
CA LYS A 134 15.47 13.80 -14.35
C LYS A 134 14.06 14.42 -14.43
N ASP A 135 13.62 14.81 -15.62
CA ASP A 135 12.33 15.44 -15.87
C ASP A 135 11.21 14.44 -16.20
N GLU A 136 11.51 13.13 -16.21
CA GLU A 136 10.54 12.09 -16.52
C GLU A 136 9.93 11.50 -15.24
N ASN A 137 8.60 11.62 -15.11
CA ASN A 137 7.84 11.07 -13.98
C ASN A 137 7.85 9.54 -14.00
N ALA A 138 7.81 8.91 -12.82
CA ALA A 138 7.86 7.45 -12.67
C ALA A 138 6.80 6.70 -13.50
N TYR A 139 5.56 7.18 -13.54
CA TYR A 139 4.48 6.53 -14.28
C TYR A 139 4.66 6.45 -15.80
N LEU A 140 5.54 7.27 -16.39
CA LEU A 140 5.85 7.22 -17.83
C LEU A 140 6.94 6.19 -18.14
N ARG A 141 7.65 5.73 -17.12
CA ARG A 141 8.84 4.91 -17.30
C ARG A 141 8.52 3.41 -17.34
N PRO A 142 9.44 2.60 -17.91
CA PRO A 142 9.37 1.16 -17.79
C PRO A 142 9.40 0.72 -16.32
N TYR A 143 8.56 -0.24 -15.96
CA TYR A 143 8.56 -0.81 -14.62
C TYR A 143 9.59 -1.93 -14.57
N VAL A 144 10.34 -1.99 -13.48
CA VAL A 144 11.21 -3.11 -13.16
C VAL A 144 10.42 -4.11 -12.33
N HIS A 145 10.37 -5.35 -12.79
CA HIS A 145 9.81 -6.47 -12.04
C HIS A 145 10.83 -7.03 -11.05
N ILE A 146 10.39 -7.26 -9.82
CA ILE A 146 11.21 -7.79 -8.73
C ILE A 146 10.43 -8.90 -8.03
N LYS A 147 11.04 -10.08 -7.94
CA LYS A 147 10.58 -11.17 -7.07
C LYS A 147 11.15 -10.97 -5.67
N MET A 148 10.31 -10.59 -4.71
CA MET A 148 10.79 -10.23 -3.37
C MET A 148 11.37 -11.43 -2.62
N SER A 149 10.94 -12.64 -2.96
CA SER A 149 11.52 -13.89 -2.44
C SER A 149 13.03 -14.00 -2.67
N ASP A 150 13.56 -13.38 -3.72
CA ASP A 150 15.00 -13.41 -4.02
C ASP A 150 15.81 -12.59 -3.00
N TYR A 151 15.13 -11.78 -2.19
CA TYR A 151 15.70 -10.88 -1.21
C TYR A 151 15.22 -11.12 0.23
N ILE A 152 14.28 -12.06 0.44
CA ILE A 152 13.68 -12.37 1.76
C ILE A 152 13.96 -13.84 2.14
N PRO A 153 14.55 -14.12 3.32
CA PRO A 153 14.95 -13.16 4.33
C PRO A 153 16.17 -12.35 3.89
N TYR A 154 16.14 -11.04 4.13
CA TYR A 154 17.29 -10.20 3.88
C TYR A 154 18.42 -10.65 4.79
N GLN A 155 19.49 -11.18 4.21
CA GLN A 155 20.73 -11.46 4.91
C GLN A 155 21.65 -10.25 4.72
N PRO A 156 21.87 -9.44 5.77
CA PRO A 156 22.76 -8.30 5.66
C PRO A 156 24.16 -8.77 5.28
N LYS A 157 24.82 -8.07 4.34
CA LYS A 157 26.24 -8.31 4.10
C LYS A 157 27.04 -8.04 5.37
N GLU A 158 28.18 -8.69 5.50
CA GLU A 158 29.06 -8.67 6.68
C GLU A 158 29.42 -7.24 7.17
N ASN A 159 29.38 -6.25 6.27
CA ASN A 159 29.65 -4.83 6.55
C ASN A 159 28.40 -3.94 6.70
N SER A 160 27.23 -4.51 6.93
CA SER A 160 26.00 -3.74 7.17
C SER A 160 26.04 -3.00 8.52
N VAL A 161 25.55 -1.76 8.54
CA VAL A 161 25.48 -0.95 9.76
C VAL A 161 24.48 -1.58 10.73
N LYS A 162 24.97 -2.01 11.90
CA LYS A 162 24.11 -2.50 12.99
C LYS A 162 23.50 -1.30 13.72
N LEU A 163 22.18 -1.14 13.63
CA LEU A 163 21.44 -0.20 14.46
C LEU A 163 21.29 -0.79 15.86
N THR A 164 22.06 -0.31 16.83
CA THR A 164 21.85 -0.62 18.24
C THR A 164 20.72 0.25 18.81
N LYS A 165 19.76 -0.37 19.52
CA LYS A 165 18.79 0.39 20.33
C LYS A 165 19.58 1.21 21.34
N ALA A 166 19.29 2.52 21.42
CA ALA A 166 19.72 3.31 22.55
C ALA A 166 19.03 2.77 23.81
N THR A 167 19.81 2.29 24.76
CA THR A 167 19.34 2.01 26.13
C THR A 167 19.16 3.35 26.84
N ASN A 168 17.92 3.65 27.24
CA ASN A 168 17.63 4.69 28.22
C ASN A 168 17.90 4.16 29.62
#